data_AF-A0A952DEQ9-F1
#
_entry.id   AF-A0A952DEQ9-F1
#
_cell.length_a   1.000
_cell.length_b   1.000
_cell.length_c   1.000
_cell.angle_alpha   90.00
_cell.angle_beta   90.00
_cell.angle_gamma   90.00
#
_symmetry.space_group_name_H-M   'P 1'
#
loop_
_entity.id
_entity.type
_entity.pdbx_description
1 polymer ?
#
loop_
_entity_poly.entity_id
_entity_poly.type
_entity_poly.pdbx_seq_one_letter_code
_entity_poly.pdbx_strand_id
1 'polypeptide(L)'
;RIFTWFIITPFGYKPFGLIQLNNPFGRKKISVINLTALSEEPKGLVYKTLDAEHWPGLVYYNIVPVKKGKTSYYLLVGFHGNNGLTQKKSIDVISFTSSGQVRFGLPVFMTDQRMSNRLIFEYKAQANMSLRYIEKQKMFVFDHLSPEHPSLKGQYQYYVPDFSYDAYKLEKHKWVYVADVYTKNDTENKGQQGIKHSPKTPDK
;
A
#
# COMPACT_ATOMS: atom_id res chain seq x y z
N ARG A 1 0.41 17.85 3.77
CA ARG A 1 -0.83 17.10 4.10
C ARG A 1 -1.42 16.58 2.79
N ILE A 2 -2.09 15.44 2.84
CA ILE A 2 -2.87 14.92 1.71
C ILE A 2 -4.29 14.70 2.21
N PHE A 3 -5.26 15.07 1.38
CA PHE A 3 -6.68 14.92 1.66
C PHE A 3 -7.28 14.14 0.51
N THR A 4 -7.99 13.07 0.83
CA THR A 4 -8.59 12.17 -0.16
C THR A 4 -9.93 11.68 0.34
N TRP A 5 -10.91 11.67 -0.54
CA TRP A 5 -12.27 11.19 -0.27
C TRP A 5 -12.88 10.65 -1.56
N PHE A 6 -14.03 10.00 -1.45
CA PHE A 6 -14.85 9.66 -2.61
C PHE A 6 -16.28 10.13 -2.38
N ILE A 7 -17.02 10.29 -3.47
CA ILE A 7 -18.48 10.30 -3.43
C ILE A 7 -19.00 9.04 -4.09
N ILE A 8 -20.18 8.59 -3.66
CA ILE A 8 -20.88 7.47 -4.28
C ILE A 8 -21.78 8.03 -5.37
N THR A 9 -21.71 7.44 -6.56
CA THR A 9 -22.54 7.77 -7.71
C THR A 9 -23.26 6.50 -8.19
N PRO A 10 -24.31 6.60 -9.03
CA PRO A 10 -24.93 5.42 -9.66
C PRO A 10 -23.94 4.56 -10.46
N PHE A 11 -22.82 5.14 -10.90
CA PHE A 11 -21.77 4.48 -11.68
C PHE A 11 -20.58 4.00 -10.83
N GLY A 12 -20.68 4.07 -9.49
CA GLY A 12 -19.63 3.65 -8.56
C GLY A 12 -18.99 4.81 -7.79
N TYR A 13 -17.75 4.61 -7.35
CA TYR A 13 -17.01 5.58 -6.54
C TYR A 13 -16.31 6.61 -7.43
N LYS A 14 -16.50 7.89 -7.14
CA LYS A 14 -15.74 8.97 -7.76
C LYS A 14 -14.75 9.55 -6.74
N PRO A 15 -13.46 9.22 -6.84
CA PRO A 15 -12.43 9.71 -5.91
C PRO A 15 -12.01 11.14 -6.21
N PHE A 16 -11.62 11.84 -5.16
CA PHE A 16 -11.08 13.19 -5.20
C PHE A 16 -9.89 13.27 -4.25
N GLY A 17 -8.93 14.14 -4.56
CA GLY A 17 -7.84 14.40 -3.65
C GLY A 17 -7.11 15.70 -3.93
N LEU A 18 -6.40 16.18 -2.91
CA LEU A 18 -5.48 17.29 -3.02
C LEU A 18 -4.33 17.14 -2.03
N ILE A 19 -3.18 17.70 -2.39
CA ILE A 19 -1.99 17.77 -1.55
C ILE A 19 -1.74 19.23 -1.20
N GLN A 20 -1.58 19.50 0.09
CA GLN A 20 -1.13 20.78 0.61
C GLN A 20 0.34 20.68 1.00
N LEU A 21 1.18 21.47 0.35
CA LEU A 21 2.61 21.62 0.63
C LEU A 21 2.87 22.91 1.40
N ASN A 22 3.79 22.84 2.35
CA ASN A 22 4.34 24.02 3.02
C ASN A 22 5.63 24.42 2.31
N ASN A 23 5.66 25.64 1.79
CA ASN A 23 6.78 26.21 1.06
C ASN A 23 7.32 27.41 1.85
N PRO A 24 8.09 27.17 2.93
CA PRO A 24 8.55 28.25 3.82
C PRO A 24 9.45 29.27 3.12
N PHE A 25 10.10 28.88 2.01
CA PHE A 25 11.00 29.72 1.22
C PHE A 25 10.40 30.21 -0.11
N GLY A 26 9.15 29.87 -0.41
CA GLY A 26 8.45 30.28 -1.64
C GLY A 26 7.65 31.58 -1.45
N ARG A 27 7.36 32.29 -2.55
CA ARG A 27 6.50 33.50 -2.52
C ARG A 27 5.11 33.23 -1.93
N LYS A 28 4.56 32.05 -2.20
CA LYS A 28 3.37 31.53 -1.52
C LYS A 28 3.81 30.52 -0.45
N LYS A 29 3.47 30.79 0.81
CA LYS A 29 3.78 29.91 1.95
C LYS A 29 3.11 28.53 1.83
N ILE A 30 1.99 28.44 1.10
CA ILE A 30 1.24 27.21 0.88
C ILE A 30 1.03 27.02 -0.62
N SER A 31 1.29 25.80 -1.09
CA SER A 31 0.92 25.36 -2.43
C SER A 31 -0.05 24.20 -2.34
N VAL A 32 -1.07 24.20 -3.22
CA VAL A 32 -2.06 23.13 -3.33
C VAL A 32 -1.90 22.48 -4.69
N ILE A 33 -1.86 21.15 -4.70
CA ILE A 33 -1.83 20.33 -5.91
C ILE A 33 -3.13 19.51 -5.91
N ASN A 34 -3.99 19.72 -6.91
CA ASN A 34 -5.16 18.88 -7.10
C ASN A 34 -4.74 17.53 -7.66
N LEU A 35 -5.42 16.46 -7.23
CA LEU A 35 -5.23 15.12 -7.75
C LEU A 35 -6.39 14.75 -8.67
N THR A 36 -6.07 14.36 -9.89
CA THR A 36 -7.02 13.79 -10.85
C THR A 36 -6.82 12.28 -10.82
N ALA A 37 -7.89 11.56 -10.51
CA ALA A 37 -7.83 10.10 -10.48
C ALA A 37 -7.80 9.52 -11.90
N LEU A 38 -7.15 8.38 -12.05
CA LEU A 38 -7.24 7.55 -13.24
C LEU A 38 -8.72 7.22 -13.53
N SER A 39 -9.11 7.34 -14.81
CA SER A 39 -10.45 6.93 -15.25
C SER A 39 -10.62 5.42 -15.24
N GLU A 40 -9.53 4.68 -15.48
CA GLU A 40 -9.47 3.21 -15.44
C GLU A 40 -8.13 2.74 -14.88
N GLU A 41 -8.11 1.57 -14.23
CA GLU A 41 -6.88 0.97 -13.73
C GLU A 41 -6.03 0.40 -14.89
N PRO A 42 -4.83 0.95 -15.16
CA PRO A 42 -4.01 0.47 -16.26
C PRO A 42 -3.38 -0.88 -15.91
N LYS A 43 -3.21 -1.74 -16.93
CA LYS A 43 -2.45 -3.00 -16.78
C LYS A 43 -1.07 -2.74 -16.18
N GLY A 44 -0.71 -3.54 -15.18
CA GLY A 44 0.55 -3.43 -14.47
C GLY A 44 0.68 -2.17 -13.62
N LEU A 45 -0.45 -1.64 -13.08
CA LEU A 45 -0.46 -0.48 -12.18
C LEU A 45 0.59 -0.61 -11.06
N VAL A 46 0.79 -1.79 -10.49
CA VAL A 46 1.81 -2.06 -9.46
C VAL A 46 3.26 -1.66 -9.83
N TYR A 47 3.55 -1.44 -11.12
CA TYR A 47 4.87 -1.09 -11.64
C TYR A 47 4.95 0.31 -12.29
N LYS A 48 3.91 1.14 -12.14
CA LYS A 48 3.82 2.45 -12.80
C LYS A 48 4.09 3.61 -11.86
N THR A 49 5.00 4.49 -12.26
CA THR A 49 5.11 5.84 -11.69
C THR A 49 4.02 6.71 -12.28
N LEU A 50 3.33 7.47 -11.43
CA LEU A 50 2.22 8.33 -11.79
C LEU A 50 2.48 9.76 -11.27
N ASP A 51 1.74 10.73 -11.78
CA ASP A 51 1.76 12.12 -11.31
C ASP A 51 0.42 12.50 -10.68
N ALA A 52 0.26 13.80 -10.39
CA ALA A 52 -0.96 14.33 -9.83
C ALA A 52 -2.18 14.16 -10.76
N GLU A 53 -1.98 14.11 -12.08
CA GLU A 53 -3.05 14.03 -13.06
C GLU A 53 -3.50 12.59 -13.36
N HIS A 54 -2.67 11.62 -12.96
CA HIS A 54 -2.91 10.19 -13.13
C HIS A 54 -2.89 9.45 -11.79
N TRP A 55 -3.42 10.07 -10.74
CA TRP A 55 -3.40 9.52 -9.39
C TRP A 55 -4.25 8.24 -9.27
N PRO A 56 -3.87 7.21 -8.48
CA PRO A 56 -4.63 5.96 -8.38
C PRO A 56 -6.04 6.04 -7.78
N GLY A 57 -6.49 7.20 -7.27
CA GLY A 57 -7.85 7.34 -6.75
C GLY A 57 -8.11 6.68 -5.38
N LEU A 58 -7.09 6.60 -4.52
CA LEU A 58 -7.13 5.91 -3.23
C LEU A 58 -7.65 6.82 -2.09
N VAL A 59 -8.44 6.30 -1.16
CA VAL A 59 -8.66 7.02 0.11
C VAL A 59 -7.56 6.64 1.09
N TYR A 60 -6.64 7.58 1.34
CA TYR A 60 -5.53 7.39 2.26
C TYR A 60 -5.94 7.66 3.71
N TYR A 61 -5.61 6.72 4.59
CA TYR A 61 -5.90 6.83 6.03
C TYR A 61 -4.65 6.75 6.91
N ASN A 62 -3.49 6.40 6.34
CA ASN A 62 -2.23 6.42 7.07
C ASN A 62 -1.07 6.87 6.18
N ILE A 63 -0.12 7.60 6.76
CA ILE A 63 1.04 8.17 6.10
C ILE A 63 2.26 7.87 6.94
N VAL A 64 3.25 7.19 6.35
CA VAL A 64 4.50 6.84 7.01
C VAL A 64 5.65 7.57 6.32
N PRO A 65 6.28 8.57 6.97
CA PRO A 65 7.45 9.24 6.42
C PRO A 65 8.66 8.30 6.45
N VAL A 66 9.41 8.26 5.35
CA VAL A 66 10.67 7.53 5.25
C VAL A 66 11.75 8.47 4.77
N LYS A 67 12.82 8.58 5.58
CA LYS A 67 14.04 9.29 5.22
C LYS A 67 15.22 8.35 5.36
N LYS A 68 15.93 8.12 4.26
CA LYS A 68 17.17 7.33 4.27
C LYS A 68 18.18 7.89 3.29
N GLY A 69 19.29 8.40 3.84
CA GLY A 69 20.27 9.15 3.07
C GLY A 69 19.65 10.39 2.43
N LYS A 70 19.84 10.54 1.12
CA LYS A 70 19.27 11.64 0.31
C LYS A 70 17.83 11.37 -0.13
N THR A 71 17.35 10.13 0.00
CA THR A 71 16.02 9.73 -0.46
C THR A 71 15.01 9.97 0.66
N SER A 72 13.97 10.74 0.35
CA SER A 72 12.82 10.96 1.23
C SER A 72 11.54 10.71 0.45
N TYR A 73 10.65 9.91 1.02
CA TYR A 73 9.33 9.61 0.47
C TYR A 73 8.35 9.35 1.62
N TYR A 74 7.08 9.23 1.28
CA TYR A 74 6.06 8.80 2.22
C TYR A 74 5.36 7.58 1.66
N LEU A 75 5.10 6.61 2.52
CA LEU A 75 4.21 5.51 2.21
C LEU A 75 2.80 5.92 2.59
N LEU A 76 1.86 5.64 1.70
CA LEU A 76 0.46 5.97 1.85
C LEU A 76 -0.32 4.66 1.91
N VAL A 77 -0.95 4.40 3.04
CA VAL A 77 -1.87 3.26 3.15
C VAL A 77 -3.25 3.75 2.75
N GLY A 78 -3.79 3.13 1.70
CA GLY A 78 -5.04 3.53 1.08
C GLY A 78 -6.03 2.39 0.92
N PHE A 79 -7.29 2.76 0.83
CA PHE A 79 -8.40 1.90 0.46
C PHE A 79 -8.94 2.29 -0.92
N HIS A 80 -9.28 1.29 -1.73
CA HIS A 80 -9.94 1.43 -3.02
C HIS A 80 -11.03 0.36 -3.10
N GLY A 81 -12.30 0.78 -3.14
CA GLY A 81 -13.39 -0.15 -3.46
C GLY A 81 -13.27 -0.60 -4.92
N ASN A 82 -13.24 -1.91 -5.19
CA ASN A 82 -12.99 -2.42 -6.54
C ASN A 82 -14.32 -2.65 -7.29
N ASN A 83 -15.16 -3.55 -6.79
CA ASN A 83 -16.49 -3.85 -7.33
C ASN A 83 -17.36 -4.52 -6.25
N GLY A 84 -18.56 -5.00 -6.62
CA GLY A 84 -19.46 -5.67 -5.66
C GLY A 84 -18.94 -7.00 -5.09
N LEU A 85 -17.87 -7.57 -5.68
CA LEU A 85 -17.32 -8.87 -5.31
C LEU A 85 -15.99 -8.76 -4.54
N THR A 86 -15.22 -7.69 -4.79
CA THR A 86 -13.87 -7.51 -4.27
C THR A 86 -13.61 -6.07 -3.83
N GLN A 87 -12.61 -5.91 -2.97
CA GLN A 87 -12.06 -4.61 -2.57
C GLN A 87 -10.54 -4.67 -2.49
N LYS A 88 -9.90 -3.50 -2.49
CA LYS A 88 -8.44 -3.38 -2.49
C LYS A 88 -7.96 -2.52 -1.32
N LYS A 89 -6.87 -2.96 -0.68
CA LYS A 89 -5.99 -2.11 0.11
C LYS A 89 -4.68 -1.96 -0.62
N SER A 90 -4.04 -0.79 -0.48
CA SER A 90 -2.78 -0.52 -1.16
C SER A 90 -1.80 0.19 -0.25
N ILE A 91 -0.51 -0.07 -0.49
CA ILE A 91 0.59 0.76 -0.01
C ILE A 91 1.17 1.43 -1.25
N ASP A 92 0.87 2.71 -1.42
CA ASP A 92 1.43 3.55 -2.49
C ASP A 92 2.56 4.41 -1.94
N VAL A 93 3.39 4.97 -2.82
CA VAL A 93 4.57 5.73 -2.41
C VAL A 93 4.51 7.11 -3.06
N ILE A 94 4.50 8.16 -2.24
CA ILE A 94 4.60 9.53 -2.73
C ILE A 94 6.02 10.08 -2.51
N SER A 95 6.56 10.70 -3.55
CA SER A 95 7.85 11.36 -3.53
C SER A 95 7.77 12.69 -4.27
N PHE A 96 8.80 13.51 -4.13
CA PHE A 96 8.89 14.81 -4.80
C PHE A 96 10.17 14.86 -5.64
N THR A 97 10.06 15.36 -6.87
CA THR A 97 11.23 15.64 -7.70
C THR A 97 12.05 16.79 -7.11
N SER A 98 13.27 17.00 -7.61
CA SER A 98 14.07 18.18 -7.27
C SER A 98 13.36 19.50 -7.60
N SER A 99 12.51 19.51 -8.62
CA SER A 99 11.66 20.64 -9.00
C SER A 99 10.38 20.77 -8.14
N GLY A 100 10.17 19.90 -7.15
CA GLY A 100 9.02 19.94 -6.24
C GLY A 100 7.73 19.32 -6.79
N GLN A 101 7.78 18.66 -7.96
CA GLN A 101 6.61 17.96 -8.51
C GLN A 101 6.34 16.67 -7.74
N VAL A 102 5.07 16.39 -7.46
CA VAL A 102 4.66 15.14 -6.84
C VAL A 102 4.76 13.97 -7.83
N ARG A 103 5.25 12.83 -7.35
CA ARG A 103 5.24 11.55 -8.06
C ARG A 103 4.72 10.44 -7.15
N PHE A 104 3.82 9.63 -7.67
CA PHE A 104 3.31 8.42 -7.02
C PHE A 104 3.98 7.18 -7.59
N GLY A 105 4.17 6.17 -6.74
CA GLY A 105 4.80 4.91 -7.10
C GLY A 105 6.31 5.01 -7.28
N LEU A 106 7.07 5.46 -6.28
CA LEU A 106 8.53 5.26 -6.27
C LEU A 106 8.83 3.75 -6.11
N PRO A 107 9.67 3.12 -6.96
CA PRO A 107 9.92 1.69 -6.91
C PRO A 107 10.79 1.30 -5.71
N VAL A 108 10.15 0.98 -4.58
CA VAL A 108 10.82 0.68 -3.30
C VAL A 108 10.50 -0.71 -2.74
N PHE A 109 9.50 -1.41 -3.27
CA PHE A 109 9.16 -2.76 -2.82
C PHE A 109 9.91 -3.79 -3.65
N MET A 110 10.62 -4.69 -2.99
CA MET A 110 11.25 -5.83 -3.65
C MET A 110 10.22 -6.96 -3.74
N THR A 111 9.90 -7.37 -4.96
CA THR A 111 9.20 -8.63 -5.24
C THR A 111 10.16 -9.59 -5.95
N ASP A 112 9.78 -10.86 -6.07
CA ASP A 112 10.66 -11.91 -6.61
C ASP A 112 11.19 -11.61 -8.03
N GLN A 113 10.42 -10.86 -8.82
CA GLN A 113 10.71 -10.62 -10.24
C GLN A 113 11.38 -9.27 -10.49
N ARG A 114 11.00 -8.23 -9.73
CA ARG A 114 11.51 -6.86 -9.90
C ARG A 114 11.06 -5.96 -8.75
N MET A 115 11.57 -4.72 -8.76
CA MET A 115 11.02 -3.68 -7.90
C MET A 115 9.58 -3.34 -8.33
N SER A 116 8.66 -3.25 -7.37
CA SER A 116 7.33 -2.67 -7.56
C SER A 116 7.24 -1.28 -6.95
N ASN A 117 6.32 -0.50 -7.52
CA ASN A 117 6.07 0.89 -7.20
C ASN A 117 5.04 1.03 -6.08
N ARG A 118 4.16 0.04 -5.97
CA ARG A 118 3.11 -0.06 -4.97
C ARG A 118 2.73 -1.51 -4.73
N LEU A 119 2.13 -1.76 -3.58
CA LEU A 119 1.52 -3.03 -3.22
C LEU A 119 0.01 -2.88 -3.29
N ILE A 120 -0.67 -3.86 -3.87
CA ILE A 120 -2.13 -3.91 -3.99
C ILE A 120 -2.57 -5.28 -3.49
N PHE A 121 -3.46 -5.29 -2.53
CA PHE A 121 -4.04 -6.48 -1.93
C PHE A 121 -5.52 -6.51 -2.30
N GLU A 122 -5.90 -7.40 -3.23
CA GLU A 122 -7.28 -7.60 -3.65
C GLU A 122 -7.88 -8.80 -2.92
N TYR A 123 -9.07 -8.64 -2.36
CA TYR A 123 -9.73 -9.66 -1.54
C TYR A 123 -11.25 -9.50 -1.56
N LYS A 124 -11.95 -10.52 -1.05
CA LYS A 124 -13.42 -10.59 -0.97
C LYS A 124 -14.00 -9.32 -0.34
N ALA A 125 -15.03 -8.75 -0.99
CA ALA A 125 -15.64 -7.49 -0.56
C ALA A 125 -16.15 -7.51 0.89
N GLN A 126 -16.62 -8.67 1.37
CA GLN A 126 -17.15 -8.84 2.72
C GLN A 126 -16.07 -9.22 3.76
N ALA A 127 -14.84 -9.53 3.34
CA ALA A 127 -13.76 -9.85 4.25
C ALA A 127 -13.10 -8.58 4.79
N ASN A 128 -12.37 -8.68 5.91
CA ASN A 128 -11.65 -7.57 6.51
C ASN A 128 -10.17 -7.92 6.63
N MET A 129 -9.32 -7.31 5.80
CA MET A 129 -7.86 -7.49 5.84
C MET A 129 -7.21 -6.46 6.76
N SER A 130 -6.41 -6.88 7.74
CA SER A 130 -5.51 -6.02 8.52
C SER A 130 -4.31 -5.60 7.68
N LEU A 131 -3.92 -4.32 7.77
CA LEU A 131 -2.69 -3.79 7.19
C LEU A 131 -2.22 -2.63 8.08
N ARG A 132 -1.10 -2.82 8.78
CA ARG A 132 -0.63 -1.89 9.82
C ARG A 132 0.86 -1.67 9.73
N TYR A 133 1.31 -0.44 9.96
CA TYR A 133 2.72 -0.14 10.11
C TYR A 133 3.16 -0.25 11.56
N ILE A 134 4.19 -1.04 11.83
CA ILE A 134 4.79 -1.17 13.16
C ILE A 134 6.09 -0.37 13.20
N GLU A 135 6.01 0.85 13.74
CA GLU A 135 7.10 1.83 13.71
C GLU A 135 8.41 1.32 14.32
N LYS A 136 8.33 0.66 15.49
CA LYS A 136 9.50 0.11 16.20
C LYS A 136 10.28 -0.90 15.35
N GLN A 137 9.59 -1.66 14.50
CA GLN A 137 10.17 -2.73 13.68
C GLN A 137 10.38 -2.30 12.23
N LYS A 138 9.87 -1.10 11.85
CA LYS A 138 9.89 -0.55 10.49
C LYS A 138 9.37 -1.54 9.46
N MET A 139 8.20 -2.11 9.74
CA MET A 139 7.55 -3.08 8.86
C MET A 139 6.05 -2.83 8.76
N PHE A 140 5.48 -3.09 7.58
CA PHE A 140 4.04 -3.26 7.44
C PHE A 140 3.73 -4.72 7.73
N VAL A 141 2.84 -4.99 8.67
CA VAL A 141 2.28 -6.32 8.94
C VAL A 141 0.87 -6.35 8.39
N PHE A 142 0.52 -7.42 7.69
CA PHE A 142 -0.78 -7.57 7.07
C PHE A 142 -1.20 -9.04 7.05
N ASP A 143 -2.51 -9.25 6.96
CA ASP A 143 -3.05 -10.61 6.87
C ASP A 143 -2.57 -11.28 5.58
N HIS A 144 -2.13 -12.53 5.67
CA HIS A 144 -1.95 -13.35 4.49
C HIS A 144 -3.32 -13.65 3.89
N LEU A 145 -3.45 -13.45 2.58
CA LEU A 145 -4.69 -13.64 1.85
C LEU A 145 -4.60 -14.94 1.04
N SER A 146 -5.48 -15.88 1.34
CA SER A 146 -5.59 -17.15 0.60
C SER A 146 -7.02 -17.35 0.10
N PRO A 147 -7.23 -18.09 -1.01
CA PRO A 147 -8.57 -18.47 -1.41
C PRO A 147 -9.19 -19.43 -0.37
N GLU A 148 -10.51 -19.33 -0.16
CA GLU A 148 -11.28 -20.22 0.72
C GLU A 148 -11.15 -21.72 0.32
N HIS A 149 -10.80 -22.00 -0.94
CA HIS A 149 -10.47 -23.35 -1.42
C HIS A 149 -9.37 -23.28 -2.50
N PRO A 150 -8.41 -24.23 -2.57
CA PRO A 150 -7.31 -24.18 -3.54
C PRO A 150 -7.73 -24.06 -5.01
N SER A 151 -8.88 -24.63 -5.38
CA SER A 151 -9.43 -24.52 -6.75
C SER A 151 -9.89 -23.11 -7.13
N LEU A 152 -9.95 -22.18 -6.18
CA LEU A 152 -10.39 -20.80 -6.38
C LEU A 152 -9.21 -19.83 -6.50
N LYS A 153 -7.99 -20.33 -6.64
CA LYS A 153 -6.80 -19.52 -6.87
C LYS A 153 -6.98 -18.57 -8.07
N GLY A 154 -6.63 -17.30 -7.90
CA GLY A 154 -6.82 -16.23 -8.87
C GLY A 154 -8.23 -15.59 -8.87
N GLN A 155 -9.20 -16.17 -8.15
CA GLN A 155 -10.54 -15.62 -8.02
C GLN A 155 -10.64 -14.81 -6.70
N TYR A 156 -10.15 -13.57 -6.72
CA TYR A 156 -9.99 -12.73 -5.52
C TYR A 156 -11.28 -12.47 -4.71
N GLN A 157 -12.46 -12.68 -5.31
CA GLN A 157 -13.75 -12.67 -4.59
C GLN A 157 -13.88 -13.76 -3.52
N TYR A 158 -12.98 -14.76 -3.51
CA TYR A 158 -12.90 -15.81 -2.51
C TYR A 158 -11.63 -15.72 -1.65
N TYR A 159 -10.83 -14.66 -1.80
CA TYR A 159 -9.62 -14.47 -1.01
C TYR A 159 -9.99 -13.82 0.33
N VAL A 160 -9.56 -14.44 1.43
CA VAL A 160 -9.82 -14.01 2.80
C VAL A 160 -8.54 -14.12 3.64
N PRO A 161 -8.43 -13.40 4.77
CA PRO A 161 -7.39 -13.65 5.76
C PRO A 161 -7.41 -15.11 6.24
N ASP A 162 -6.24 -15.75 6.26
CA ASP A 162 -6.10 -17.13 6.74
C ASP A 162 -5.60 -17.24 8.20
N PHE A 163 -5.58 -16.10 8.90
CA PHE A 163 -5.07 -15.92 10.26
C PHE A 163 -3.56 -16.06 10.42
N SER A 164 -2.81 -16.18 9.33
CA SER A 164 -1.37 -15.93 9.32
C SER A 164 -1.08 -14.49 8.87
N TYR A 165 0.14 -14.02 9.14
CA TYR A 165 0.55 -12.67 8.84
C TYR A 165 1.85 -12.68 8.04
N ASP A 166 1.91 -11.76 7.09
CA ASP A 166 3.12 -11.43 6.37
C ASP A 166 3.57 -10.01 6.67
N ALA A 167 4.77 -9.67 6.24
CA ALA A 167 5.28 -8.32 6.36
C ALA A 167 6.06 -7.83 5.15
N TYR A 168 6.07 -6.50 4.99
CA TYR A 168 7.10 -5.80 4.24
C TYR A 168 7.97 -5.03 5.21
N LYS A 169 9.25 -5.40 5.31
CA LYS A 169 10.22 -4.81 6.24
C LYS A 169 11.21 -3.91 5.49
N LEU A 170 11.51 -2.76 6.06
CA LEU A 170 12.52 -1.86 5.49
C LEU A 170 13.93 -2.41 5.75
N GLU A 171 14.57 -2.92 4.71
CA GLU A 171 15.95 -3.39 4.73
C GLU A 171 16.81 -2.58 3.76
N LYS A 172 17.89 -1.97 4.27
CA LYS A 172 18.67 -0.98 3.52
C LYS A 172 17.70 0.04 2.91
N HIS A 173 17.52 0.12 1.59
CA HIS A 173 16.67 1.13 0.95
C HIS A 173 15.39 0.54 0.33
N LYS A 174 15.06 -0.71 0.66
CA LYS A 174 13.99 -1.47 0.01
C LYS A 174 13.07 -2.09 1.05
N TRP A 175 11.81 -2.23 0.69
CA TRP A 175 10.82 -2.97 1.44
C TRP A 175 10.84 -4.41 0.96
N VAL A 176 11.27 -5.32 1.81
CA VAL A 176 11.44 -6.74 1.48
C VAL A 176 10.31 -7.53 2.12
N TYR A 177 9.72 -8.43 1.35
CA TYR A 177 8.68 -9.33 1.84
C TYR A 177 9.25 -10.35 2.83
N VAL A 178 8.52 -10.61 3.90
CA VAL A 178 8.84 -11.57 4.95
C VAL A 178 7.55 -12.33 5.25
N ALA A 179 7.55 -13.62 4.95
CA ALA A 179 6.41 -14.49 5.25
C ALA A 179 6.35 -14.87 6.74
N ASP A 180 5.18 -15.31 7.19
CA ASP A 180 4.97 -16.00 8.49
C ASP A 180 5.49 -15.20 9.70
N VAL A 181 5.15 -13.91 9.80
CA VAL A 181 5.55 -13.07 10.94
C VAL A 181 4.63 -13.26 12.15
N TYR A 182 5.21 -13.50 13.32
CA TYR A 182 4.45 -13.55 14.57
C TYR A 182 4.23 -12.15 15.14
N THR A 183 3.00 -11.82 15.48
CA THR A 183 2.69 -10.58 16.20
C THR A 183 2.77 -10.80 17.71
N LYS A 184 2.95 -9.74 18.50
CA LYS A 184 3.06 -9.88 19.97
C LYS A 184 1.82 -10.52 20.62
N ASN A 185 0.65 -10.39 20.01
CA ASN A 185 -0.57 -11.06 20.48
C ASN A 185 -0.48 -12.59 20.32
N ASP A 186 0.33 -13.08 19.37
CA ASP A 186 0.59 -14.52 19.19
C ASP A 186 1.61 -15.05 20.21
N THR A 187 2.54 -14.20 20.66
CA THR A 187 3.57 -14.60 21.64
C THR A 187 3.06 -14.80 23.06
N GLU A 188 1.89 -14.26 23.42
CA GLU A 188 1.22 -14.61 24.69
C GLU A 188 0.60 -16.01 24.66
N ASN A 189 0.32 -16.57 23.47
CA ASN A 189 -0.32 -17.87 23.30
C ASN A 189 0.64 -19.02 22.94
N LYS A 190 1.88 -18.75 22.52
CA LYS A 190 2.88 -19.79 22.27
C LYS A 190 4.25 -19.39 22.77
N GLY A 191 4.72 -20.15 23.76
CA GLY A 191 6.05 -20.04 24.33
C GLY A 191 7.14 -20.09 23.25
N GLN A 192 8.10 -19.18 23.43
CA GLN A 192 9.40 -19.03 22.80
C GLN A 192 9.88 -20.26 21.99
N GLN A 193 9.86 -20.17 20.65
CA GLN A 193 10.82 -20.88 19.80
C GLN A 193 11.29 -19.99 18.65
N GLY A 194 12.58 -20.07 18.38
CA GLY A 194 13.38 -19.05 17.68
C GLY A 194 13.08 -18.87 16.20
N ILE A 195 13.50 -17.68 15.73
CA ILE A 195 13.40 -17.19 14.37
C ILE A 195 14.16 -18.16 13.44
N LYS A 196 13.41 -18.96 12.67
CA LYS A 196 13.95 -19.67 11.50
C LYS A 196 13.50 -18.94 10.25
N HIS A 197 14.47 -18.34 9.55
CA HIS A 197 14.27 -17.80 8.22
C HIS A 197 14.02 -18.93 7.23
N SER A 198 12.84 -18.96 6.63
CA SER A 198 12.59 -19.71 5.41
C SER A 198 11.85 -18.78 4.43
N PRO A 199 12.46 -18.40 3.30
CA PRO A 199 11.77 -17.60 2.30
C PRO A 199 10.67 -18.47 1.68
N LYS A 200 9.41 -18.19 2.02
CA LYS A 200 8.25 -18.67 1.28
C LYS A 200 7.71 -17.52 0.43
N THR A 201 7.46 -17.83 -0.83
CA THR A 201 6.90 -16.92 -1.84
C THR A 201 5.41 -16.67 -1.59
N PRO A 202 4.89 -15.47 -1.90
CA PRO A 202 3.45 -15.25 -1.97
C PRO A 202 2.86 -16.14 -3.07
N ASP A 203 1.72 -16.76 -2.79
CA ASP A 203 1.01 -17.55 -3.79
C ASP A 203 0.49 -16.64 -4.92
N LYS A 204 0.91 -16.98 -6.16
CA LYS A 204 0.59 -16.27 -7.42
C LYS A 204 -0.89 -16.16 -7.73
#